data_AF-A0A6C0CX79-F1
#
_entry.id   AF-A0A6C0CX79-F1
#
_cell.length_a   1.000
_cell.length_b   1.000
_cell.length_c   1.000
_cell.angle_alpha   90.00
_cell.angle_beta   90.00
_cell.angle_gamma   90.00
#
_symmetry.space_group_name_H-M   'P 1'
#
loop_
_entity.id
_entity.type
_entity.pdbx_description
1 polymer ?
#
loop_
_entity_poly.entity_id
_entity_poly.type
_entity_poly.pdbx_seq_one_letter_code
_entity_poly.pdbx_strand_id
1 'polypeptide(L)'
;MVSRRKSRRVSRGKSKRNLKRISRRVSRRKSRQRRVIHDGAASHDDLKKAILNKQSVKNLLSEVDPSANDNEALILAVTLNFPKIVRELLTDRRVDPSTQNNRVMRIANVFGYTEIVKLLLKDPRVDPTVNISEVIENGYTDILKILLNDKRVLKIIDKDFIDNIIFFQPKINKLHKLLKCVVLDKQKIACNNIMDLELRKTCLERIDKERKKLRCPSLKVDKMIKKLVSTRLPTDTIREIATYLSPFGRELVHEL
;
A
#
# COMPACT_ATOMS: atom_id res chain seq x y z
N MET A 1 46.93 70.86 53.67
CA MET A 1 45.57 71.00 53.09
C MET A 1 45.70 71.19 51.58
N VAL A 2 45.61 70.12 50.78
CA VAL A 2 44.43 69.63 50.02
C VAL A 2 44.11 70.43 48.74
N SER A 3 43.87 69.66 47.65
CA SER A 3 43.17 69.99 46.38
C SER A 3 43.98 70.69 45.28
N ARG A 4 43.85 70.37 43.98
CA ARG A 4 42.84 69.59 43.24
C ARG A 4 43.38 69.21 41.85
N ARG A 5 43.38 67.91 41.51
CA ARG A 5 43.43 67.42 40.12
C ARG A 5 42.08 67.70 39.45
N LYS A 6 42.02 68.53 38.41
CA LYS A 6 40.83 68.61 37.52
C LYS A 6 41.01 67.64 36.35
N SER A 7 40.07 66.70 36.29
CA SER A 7 40.04 65.52 35.45
C SER A 7 39.43 65.78 34.08
N ARG A 8 40.05 65.20 33.05
CA ARG A 8 39.52 65.01 31.69
C ARG A 8 38.17 64.29 31.75
N ARG A 9 37.07 64.97 31.44
CA ARG A 9 35.75 64.32 31.29
C ARG A 9 34.82 65.02 30.30
N VAL A 10 35.29 65.32 29.08
CA VAL A 10 34.39 65.78 28.00
C VAL A 10 34.79 65.14 26.66
N SER A 11 34.25 63.95 26.37
CA SER A 11 34.12 63.42 24.98
C SER A 11 33.43 62.04 24.89
N ARG A 12 33.21 61.34 26.01
CA ARG A 12 32.62 59.96 26.00
C ARG A 12 31.10 59.89 25.74
N GLY A 13 30.38 61.01 25.75
CA GLY A 13 28.91 61.05 25.63
C GLY A 13 28.35 61.04 24.19
N LYS A 14 29.02 61.71 23.24
CA LYS A 14 28.56 61.81 21.84
C LYS A 14 28.83 60.53 21.03
N SER A 15 29.95 59.85 21.29
CA SER A 15 30.33 58.59 20.62
C SER A 15 29.39 57.41 20.96
N LYS A 16 29.00 57.26 22.24
CA LYS A 16 28.06 56.20 22.66
C LYS A 16 26.65 56.36 22.06
N ARG A 17 26.18 57.60 21.83
CA ARG A 17 24.88 57.85 21.19
C ARG A 17 24.91 57.51 19.69
N ASN A 18 26.02 57.80 19.00
CA ASN A 18 26.21 57.42 17.59
C ASN A 18 26.34 55.90 17.41
N LEU A 19 27.09 55.20 18.27
CA LEU A 19 27.20 53.74 18.25
C LEU A 19 25.86 53.05 18.53
N LYS A 20 25.04 53.57 19.47
CA LYS A 20 23.68 53.06 19.70
C LYS A 20 22.75 53.31 18.51
N ARG A 21 22.88 54.43 17.78
CA ARG A 21 22.10 54.71 16.56
C ARG A 21 22.52 53.80 15.40
N ILE A 22 23.81 53.54 15.23
CA ILE A 22 24.34 52.64 14.21
C ILE A 22 23.94 51.19 14.53
N SER A 23 24.10 50.73 15.77
CA SER A 23 23.63 49.41 16.23
C SER A 23 22.13 49.23 16.02
N ARG A 24 21.31 50.25 16.32
CA ARG A 24 19.86 50.23 16.03
C ARG A 24 19.56 50.22 14.53
N ARG A 25 20.35 50.90 13.69
CA ARG A 25 20.20 50.87 12.22
C ARG A 25 20.65 49.54 11.61
N VAL A 26 21.72 48.92 12.12
CA VAL A 26 22.20 47.59 11.73
C VAL A 26 21.24 46.51 12.21
N SER A 27 20.70 46.62 13.42
CA SER A 27 19.65 45.75 13.93
C SER A 27 18.33 45.92 13.15
N ARG A 28 17.97 47.16 12.77
CA ARG A 28 16.84 47.45 11.86
C ARG A 28 17.07 46.98 10.41
N ARG A 29 18.30 47.00 9.91
CA ARG A 29 18.65 46.43 8.59
C ARG A 29 18.67 44.90 8.63
N LYS A 30 19.22 44.28 9.68
CA LYS A 30 19.14 42.83 9.91
C LYS A 30 17.70 42.36 10.15
N SER A 31 16.85 43.16 10.80
CA SER A 31 15.42 42.84 10.95
C SER A 31 14.56 43.21 9.74
N ARG A 32 15.02 44.10 8.85
CA ARG A 32 14.43 44.31 7.51
C ARG A 32 14.86 43.22 6.52
N GLN A 33 16.09 42.72 6.59
CA GLN A 33 16.56 41.56 5.80
C GLN A 33 16.04 40.22 6.34
N ARG A 34 15.71 40.13 7.64
CA ARG A 34 14.93 39.03 8.23
C ARG A 34 13.41 39.20 8.10
N ARG A 35 12.94 40.23 7.40
CA ARG A 35 11.56 40.36 6.93
C ARG A 35 11.52 40.21 5.41
N VAL A 36 12.04 39.08 4.92
CA VAL A 36 11.29 38.40 3.86
C VAL A 36 10.26 37.59 4.62
N ILE A 37 9.14 38.25 4.85
CA ILE A 37 7.94 37.65 5.38
C ILE A 37 7.42 36.74 4.26
N HIS A 38 7.64 35.44 4.38
CA HIS A 38 6.69 34.47 3.82
C HIS A 38 5.51 34.38 4.81
N ASP A 39 4.72 35.45 4.93
CA ASP A 39 3.38 35.35 5.53
C ASP A 39 2.51 34.74 4.43
N GLY A 40 2.17 33.45 4.55
CA GLY A 40 1.14 32.81 3.72
C GLY A 40 1.53 31.56 2.94
N ALA A 41 2.73 30.99 3.10
CA ALA A 41 3.00 29.66 2.54
C ALA A 41 2.32 28.60 3.42
N ALA A 42 1.50 27.73 2.81
CA ALA A 42 0.89 26.61 3.54
C ALA A 42 1.97 25.76 4.23
N SER A 43 1.72 25.33 5.46
CA SER A 43 2.63 24.50 6.25
C SER A 43 2.18 23.04 6.32
N HIS A 44 3.07 22.15 6.73
CA HIS A 44 2.71 20.76 7.05
C HIS A 44 1.64 20.66 8.14
N ASP A 45 1.60 21.60 9.09
CA ASP A 45 0.55 21.68 10.10
C ASP A 45 -0.81 22.02 9.48
N ASP A 46 -0.86 22.83 8.42
CA ASP A 46 -2.09 23.14 7.71
C ASP A 46 -2.59 21.92 6.94
N LEU A 47 -1.69 21.13 6.35
CA LEU A 47 -2.02 19.83 5.76
C LEU A 47 -2.62 18.88 6.82
N LYS A 48 -2.00 18.76 7.99
CA LYS A 48 -2.54 17.93 9.09
C LYS A 48 -3.90 18.41 9.58
N LYS A 49 -4.08 19.72 9.77
CA LYS A 49 -5.37 20.31 10.15
C LYS A 49 -6.45 20.02 9.11
N ALA A 50 -6.15 20.17 7.82
CA ALA A 50 -7.08 19.83 6.75
C ALA A 50 -7.51 18.35 6.83
N ILE A 51 -6.56 17.44 7.07
CA ILE A 51 -6.85 16.01 7.25
C ILE A 51 -7.75 15.77 8.47
N LEU A 52 -7.40 16.34 9.63
CA LEU A 52 -8.20 16.22 10.86
C LEU A 52 -9.63 16.76 10.69
N ASN A 53 -9.78 17.82 9.91
CA ASN A 53 -11.07 18.42 9.57
C ASN A 53 -11.77 17.75 8.38
N LYS A 54 -11.22 16.64 7.85
CA LYS A 54 -11.76 15.88 6.71
C LYS A 54 -11.93 16.72 5.43
N GLN A 55 -11.08 17.73 5.25
CA GLN A 55 -11.07 18.60 4.08
C GLN A 55 -10.21 18.00 2.96
N SER A 56 -10.49 18.41 1.72
CA SER A 56 -9.64 18.05 0.57
C SER A 56 -8.27 18.69 0.74
N VAL A 57 -7.22 17.94 0.44
CA VAL A 57 -5.83 18.36 0.60
C VAL A 57 -5.18 18.77 -0.72
N LYS A 58 -5.85 18.55 -1.86
CA LYS A 58 -5.29 18.76 -3.22
C LYS A 58 -4.61 20.12 -3.39
N ASN A 59 -5.25 21.19 -2.93
CA ASN A 59 -4.74 22.55 -3.09
C ASN A 59 -3.48 22.81 -2.25
N LEU A 60 -3.26 22.04 -1.18
CA LEU A 60 -2.10 22.16 -0.32
C LEU A 60 -0.90 21.39 -0.88
N LEU A 61 -1.11 20.38 -1.73
CA LEU A 61 -0.04 19.53 -2.24
C LEU A 61 0.92 20.29 -3.17
N SER A 62 0.52 21.37 -3.81
CA SER A 62 1.43 22.18 -4.63
C SER A 62 2.45 22.99 -3.82
N GLU A 63 2.13 23.31 -2.56
CA GLU A 63 2.94 24.18 -1.70
C GLU A 63 3.65 23.41 -0.58
N VAL A 64 3.02 22.34 -0.10
CA VAL A 64 3.51 21.49 0.99
C VAL A 64 4.03 20.18 0.42
N ASP A 65 5.10 19.65 0.98
CA ASP A 65 5.55 18.29 0.72
C ASP A 65 4.74 17.29 1.57
N PRO A 66 3.82 16.50 0.98
CA PRO A 66 3.02 15.52 1.71
C PRO A 66 3.84 14.33 2.25
N SER A 67 5.10 14.18 1.80
CA SER A 67 6.01 13.14 2.29
C SER A 67 6.79 13.53 3.54
N ALA A 68 6.70 14.80 3.96
CA ALA A 68 7.37 15.31 5.15
C ALA A 68 7.01 14.51 6.42
N ASN A 69 7.96 14.48 7.36
CA ASN A 69 7.87 13.72 8.61
C ASN A 69 7.53 12.23 8.37
N ASP A 70 8.24 11.60 7.43
CA ASP A 70 8.10 10.18 7.10
C ASP A 70 6.66 9.79 6.68
N ASN A 71 6.08 10.57 5.76
CA ASN A 71 4.69 10.41 5.28
C ASN A 71 3.63 10.50 6.39
N GLU A 72 3.85 11.34 7.42
CA GLU A 72 2.92 11.51 8.54
C GLU A 72 1.48 11.82 8.07
N ALA A 73 1.34 12.65 7.03
CA ALA A 73 0.03 13.00 6.47
C ALA A 73 -0.73 11.77 5.94
N LEU A 74 -0.05 10.88 5.22
CA LEU A 74 -0.63 9.63 4.73
C LEU A 74 -0.99 8.70 5.89
N ILE A 75 -0.09 8.56 6.87
CA ILE A 75 -0.34 7.72 8.06
C ILE A 75 -1.55 8.21 8.84
N LEU A 76 -1.68 9.53 9.03
CA LEU A 76 -2.81 10.14 9.71
C LEU A 76 -4.13 9.89 8.95
N ALA A 77 -4.14 10.12 7.64
CA ALA A 77 -5.32 9.89 6.80
C ALA A 77 -5.77 8.42 6.80
N VAL A 78 -4.82 7.48 6.84
CA VAL A 78 -5.10 6.04 6.94
C VAL A 78 -5.61 5.66 8.33
N THR A 79 -4.97 6.16 9.39
CA THR A 79 -5.37 5.90 10.78
C THR A 79 -6.79 6.40 11.06
N LEU A 80 -7.18 7.53 10.47
CA LEU A 80 -8.53 8.08 10.58
C LEU A 80 -9.54 7.45 9.59
N ASN A 81 -9.10 6.49 8.77
CA ASN A 81 -9.89 5.85 7.73
C ASN A 81 -10.56 6.85 6.78
N PHE A 82 -9.76 7.73 6.15
CA PHE A 82 -10.24 8.70 5.15
C PHE A 82 -9.81 8.33 3.71
N PRO A 83 -10.43 7.32 3.06
CA PRO A 83 -10.05 6.87 1.71
C PRO A 83 -10.00 7.98 0.65
N LYS A 84 -10.85 9.00 0.75
CA LYS A 84 -10.83 10.14 -0.18
C LYS A 84 -9.53 10.94 -0.08
N ILE A 85 -9.10 11.25 1.14
CA ILE A 85 -7.86 11.98 1.41
C ILE A 85 -6.64 11.11 1.10
N VAL A 86 -6.69 9.82 1.45
CA VAL A 86 -5.65 8.85 1.06
C VAL A 86 -5.45 8.84 -0.45
N ARG A 87 -6.55 8.80 -1.22
CA ARG A 87 -6.48 8.87 -2.68
C ARG A 87 -5.83 10.16 -3.15
N GLU A 88 -6.17 11.31 -2.58
CA GLU A 88 -5.58 12.60 -2.94
C GLU A 88 -4.08 12.63 -2.67
N LEU A 89 -3.64 12.21 -1.47
CA LEU A 89 -2.23 12.13 -1.11
C LEU A 89 -1.45 11.20 -2.06
N LEU A 90 -2.01 10.04 -2.40
CA LEU A 90 -1.37 9.08 -3.32
C LEU A 90 -1.32 9.55 -4.78
N THR A 91 -1.99 10.64 -5.15
CA THR A 91 -1.78 11.24 -6.49
C THR A 91 -0.46 11.99 -6.59
N ASP A 92 0.14 12.35 -5.46
CA ASP A 92 1.43 13.01 -5.40
C ASP A 92 2.57 11.98 -5.42
N ARG A 93 3.44 12.06 -6.43
CA ARG A 93 4.54 11.11 -6.63
C ARG A 93 5.59 11.13 -5.51
N ARG A 94 5.64 12.20 -4.71
CA ARG A 94 6.57 12.31 -3.57
C ARG A 94 6.16 11.37 -2.43
N VAL A 95 4.88 11.02 -2.34
CA VAL A 95 4.38 10.10 -1.31
C VAL A 95 4.80 8.68 -1.65
N ASP A 96 5.43 8.02 -0.68
CA ASP A 96 5.77 6.60 -0.77
C ASP A 96 4.99 5.78 0.28
N PRO A 97 3.94 5.03 -0.15
CA PRO A 97 3.13 4.23 0.77
C PRO A 97 3.85 3.00 1.33
N SER A 98 5.05 2.66 0.85
CA SER A 98 5.84 1.51 1.34
C SER A 98 6.72 1.84 2.55
N THR A 99 6.85 3.14 2.90
CA THR A 99 7.65 3.62 4.04
C THR A 99 7.25 3.01 5.38
N GLN A 100 8.19 3.05 6.33
CA GLN A 100 8.05 2.47 7.68
C GLN A 100 7.59 0.99 7.64
N ASN A 101 8.18 0.20 6.74
CA ASN A 101 7.82 -1.19 6.49
C ASN A 101 6.32 -1.37 6.18
N ASN A 102 5.83 -0.61 5.19
CA ASN A 102 4.43 -0.61 4.75
C ASN A 102 3.44 -0.33 5.90
N ARG A 103 3.79 0.59 6.82
CA ARG A 103 2.99 0.90 8.02
C ARG A 103 1.51 1.16 7.68
N VAL A 104 1.25 1.91 6.61
CA VAL A 104 -0.11 2.23 6.18
C VAL A 104 -0.89 1.00 5.72
N MET A 105 -0.23 0.05 5.05
CA MET A 105 -0.84 -1.22 4.67
C MET A 105 -1.12 -2.09 5.89
N ARG A 106 -0.19 -2.13 6.86
CA ARG A 106 -0.38 -2.84 8.13
C ARG A 106 -1.59 -2.30 8.89
N ILE A 107 -1.72 -0.99 9.04
CA ILE A 107 -2.88 -0.34 9.67
C ILE A 107 -4.17 -0.73 8.92
N ALA A 108 -4.17 -0.61 7.60
CA ALA A 108 -5.35 -0.93 6.79
C ALA A 108 -5.78 -2.41 6.95
N ASN A 109 -4.82 -3.34 7.02
CA ASN A 109 -5.08 -4.76 7.23
C ASN A 109 -5.57 -5.08 8.65
N VAL A 110 -4.95 -4.48 9.68
CA VAL A 110 -5.32 -4.68 11.10
C VAL A 110 -6.74 -4.19 11.39
N PHE A 111 -7.14 -3.05 10.84
CA PHE A 111 -8.46 -2.45 11.09
C PHE A 111 -9.52 -2.77 10.03
N GLY A 112 -9.18 -3.56 9.01
CA GLY A 112 -10.15 -3.99 7.99
C GLY A 112 -10.57 -2.90 6.99
N TYR A 113 -9.69 -1.93 6.70
CA TYR A 113 -9.99 -0.80 5.81
C TYR A 113 -9.92 -1.19 4.32
N THR A 114 -10.93 -1.94 3.88
CA THR A 114 -11.02 -2.53 2.53
C THR A 114 -10.78 -1.53 1.40
N GLU A 115 -11.36 -0.34 1.46
CA GLU A 115 -11.18 0.68 0.41
C GLU A 115 -9.77 1.27 0.40
N ILE A 116 -9.14 1.40 1.56
CA ILE A 116 -7.74 1.86 1.66
C ILE A 116 -6.80 0.78 1.12
N VAL A 117 -7.03 -0.50 1.43
CA VAL A 117 -6.26 -1.61 0.83
C VAL A 117 -6.31 -1.55 -0.70
N LYS A 118 -7.50 -1.39 -1.28
CA LYS A 118 -7.64 -1.24 -2.75
C LYS A 118 -6.88 -0.05 -3.31
N LEU A 119 -6.80 1.07 -2.56
CA LEU A 119 -6.04 2.24 -2.99
C LEU A 119 -4.54 2.01 -2.94
N LEU A 120 -4.05 1.44 -1.84
CA LEU A 120 -2.62 1.18 -1.62
C LEU A 120 -2.07 0.17 -2.65
N LEU A 121 -2.82 -0.89 -2.96
CA LEU A 121 -2.39 -1.92 -3.92
C LEU A 121 -2.25 -1.44 -5.37
N LYS A 122 -2.70 -0.22 -5.69
CA LYS A 122 -2.42 0.39 -7.00
C LYS A 122 -0.97 0.83 -7.14
N ASP A 123 -0.30 1.08 -6.03
CA ASP A 123 1.12 1.42 -6.02
C ASP A 123 1.96 0.13 -5.94
N PRO A 124 2.79 -0.17 -6.95
CA PRO A 124 3.57 -1.40 -6.98
C PRO A 124 4.61 -1.50 -5.87
N ARG A 125 4.99 -0.38 -5.23
CA ARG A 125 5.95 -0.35 -4.12
C ARG A 125 5.38 -0.97 -2.84
N VAL A 126 4.05 -0.98 -2.69
CA VAL A 126 3.40 -1.56 -1.52
C VAL A 126 3.57 -3.07 -1.52
N ASP A 127 4.05 -3.63 -0.42
CA ASP A 127 4.10 -5.06 -0.18
C ASP A 127 2.73 -5.55 0.33
N PRO A 128 2.01 -6.38 -0.45
CA PRO A 128 0.69 -6.88 -0.10
C PRO A 128 0.73 -8.04 0.90
N THR A 129 1.91 -8.57 1.22
CA THR A 129 2.06 -9.73 2.10
C THR A 129 2.07 -9.37 3.58
N VAL A 130 2.23 -8.09 3.90
CA VAL A 130 2.32 -7.61 5.28
C VAL A 130 1.02 -7.85 6.03
N ASN A 131 1.12 -8.43 7.22
CA ASN A 131 -0.01 -8.69 8.13
C ASN A 131 -1.18 -9.45 7.48
N ILE A 132 -0.90 -10.35 6.53
CA ILE A 132 -1.94 -11.19 5.92
C ILE A 132 -2.56 -12.17 6.93
N SER A 133 -1.79 -12.62 7.93
CA SER A 133 -2.27 -13.40 9.08
C SER A 133 -3.37 -12.67 9.82
N GLU A 134 -3.21 -11.38 10.11
CA GLU A 134 -4.19 -10.58 10.83
C GLU A 134 -5.46 -10.37 10.01
N VAL A 135 -5.36 -10.24 8.68
CA VAL A 135 -6.53 -10.21 7.78
C VAL A 135 -7.33 -11.52 7.92
N ILE A 136 -6.63 -12.64 8.05
CA ILE A 136 -7.20 -13.98 8.16
C ILE A 136 -7.82 -14.20 9.54
N GLU A 137 -7.09 -13.87 10.60
CA GLU A 137 -7.51 -14.00 12.00
C GLU A 137 -8.74 -13.16 12.31
N ASN A 138 -8.80 -11.93 11.79
CA ASN A 138 -9.97 -11.06 11.94
C ASN A 138 -11.12 -11.41 10.97
N GLY A 139 -10.94 -12.41 10.10
CA GLY A 139 -11.97 -12.89 9.19
C GLY A 139 -12.33 -11.91 8.07
N TYR A 140 -11.44 -10.98 7.72
CA TYR A 140 -11.63 -9.95 6.68
C TYR A 140 -11.60 -10.56 5.27
N THR A 141 -12.66 -11.31 4.97
CA THR A 141 -12.78 -12.15 3.76
C THR A 141 -12.67 -11.33 2.48
N ASP A 142 -13.20 -10.11 2.44
CA ASP A 142 -13.16 -9.29 1.23
C ASP A 142 -11.77 -8.70 0.99
N ILE A 143 -11.04 -8.33 2.04
CA ILE A 143 -9.63 -7.95 1.94
C ILE A 143 -8.81 -9.14 1.47
N LEU A 144 -9.01 -10.33 2.05
CA LEU A 144 -8.28 -11.51 1.61
C LEU A 144 -8.51 -11.80 0.12
N LYS A 145 -9.75 -11.73 -0.38
CA LYS A 145 -10.01 -11.90 -1.82
C LYS A 145 -9.26 -10.88 -2.67
N ILE A 146 -9.15 -9.63 -2.23
CA ILE A 146 -8.40 -8.59 -2.93
C ILE A 146 -6.90 -8.95 -2.94
N LEU A 147 -6.33 -9.33 -1.79
CA LEU A 147 -4.93 -9.71 -1.66
C LEU A 147 -4.58 -10.96 -2.47
N LEU A 148 -5.49 -11.95 -2.53
CA LEU A 148 -5.31 -13.17 -3.31
C LEU A 148 -5.23 -12.95 -4.83
N ASN A 149 -5.64 -11.78 -5.33
CA ASN A 149 -5.44 -11.41 -6.73
C ASN A 149 -4.01 -10.93 -7.01
N ASP A 150 -3.22 -10.63 -5.98
CA ASP A 150 -1.82 -10.24 -6.16
C ASP A 150 -0.92 -11.48 -6.20
N LYS A 151 -0.17 -11.63 -7.30
CA LYS A 151 0.77 -12.75 -7.49
C LYS A 151 1.82 -12.86 -6.38
N ARG A 152 2.18 -11.77 -5.72
CA ARG A 152 3.15 -11.76 -4.61
C ARG A 152 2.59 -12.48 -3.38
N VAL A 153 1.30 -12.31 -3.11
CA VAL A 153 0.58 -13.05 -2.06
C VAL A 153 0.47 -14.52 -2.39
N LEU A 154 0.19 -14.86 -3.66
CA LEU A 154 0.11 -16.27 -4.08
C LEU A 154 1.41 -17.05 -3.90
N LYS A 155 2.57 -16.38 -3.84
CA LYS A 155 3.87 -17.04 -3.59
C LYS A 155 3.98 -17.57 -2.17
N ILE A 156 3.52 -16.81 -1.17
CA ILE A 156 3.63 -17.18 0.24
C ILE A 156 2.54 -18.16 0.70
N ILE A 157 1.43 -18.25 -0.03
CA ILE A 157 0.34 -19.18 0.31
C ILE A 157 0.69 -20.57 -0.22
N ASP A 158 1.19 -21.41 0.67
CA ASP A 158 1.43 -22.82 0.46
C ASP A 158 0.68 -23.67 1.50
N LYS A 159 0.97 -24.97 1.51
CA LYS A 159 0.34 -25.89 2.44
C LYS A 159 0.73 -25.57 3.89
N ASP A 160 1.99 -25.27 4.14
CA ASP A 160 2.51 -25.02 5.49
C ASP A 160 1.94 -23.73 6.07
N PHE A 161 1.82 -22.68 5.26
CA PHE A 161 1.11 -21.45 5.61
C PHE A 161 -0.33 -21.72 6.05
N ILE A 162 -1.06 -22.54 5.29
CA ILE A 162 -2.45 -22.89 5.63
C ILE A 162 -2.52 -23.76 6.88
N ASP A 163 -1.65 -24.74 7.02
CA ASP A 163 -1.63 -25.65 8.17
C ASP A 163 -1.33 -24.87 9.46
N ASN A 164 -0.41 -23.89 9.41
CA ASN A 164 -0.16 -22.96 10.51
C ASN A 164 -1.42 -22.15 10.87
N ILE A 165 -2.10 -21.57 9.88
CA ILE A 165 -3.35 -20.82 10.13
C ILE A 165 -4.42 -21.72 10.76
N ILE A 166 -4.63 -22.92 10.23
CA ILE A 166 -5.63 -23.87 10.74
C ILE A 166 -5.32 -24.27 12.17
N PHE A 167 -4.04 -24.49 12.48
CA PHE A 167 -3.56 -24.83 13.81
C PHE A 167 -3.93 -23.75 14.83
N PHE A 168 -3.66 -22.48 14.51
CA PHE A 168 -3.99 -21.37 15.41
C PHE A 168 -5.49 -21.02 15.43
N GLN A 169 -6.21 -21.23 14.32
CA GLN A 169 -7.57 -20.70 14.14
C GLN A 169 -8.58 -21.72 13.56
N PRO A 170 -8.81 -22.88 14.20
CA PRO A 170 -9.62 -23.97 13.64
C PRO A 170 -11.08 -23.58 13.31
N LYS A 171 -11.59 -22.47 13.86
CA LYS A 171 -12.98 -22.03 13.72
C LYS A 171 -13.29 -21.26 12.43
N ILE A 172 -12.29 -20.77 11.67
CA ILE A 172 -12.50 -19.93 10.47
C ILE A 172 -12.74 -20.78 9.20
N ASN A 173 -13.79 -21.61 9.26
CA ASN A 173 -14.02 -22.68 8.27
C ASN A 173 -14.22 -22.20 6.82
N LYS A 174 -14.79 -21.01 6.58
CA LYS A 174 -15.04 -20.50 5.22
C LYS A 174 -13.77 -20.00 4.55
N LEU A 175 -12.90 -19.33 5.30
CA LEU A 175 -11.65 -18.76 4.80
C LEU A 175 -10.61 -19.85 4.53
N HIS A 176 -10.55 -20.86 5.40
CA HIS A 176 -9.72 -22.05 5.20
C HIS A 176 -10.05 -22.76 3.89
N LYS A 177 -11.34 -22.90 3.55
CA LYS A 177 -11.76 -23.48 2.26
C LYS A 177 -11.22 -22.67 1.09
N LEU A 178 -11.31 -21.34 1.15
CA LEU A 178 -10.79 -20.46 0.09
C LEU A 178 -9.27 -20.61 -0.06
N LEU A 179 -8.51 -20.59 1.03
CA LEU A 179 -7.06 -20.77 0.99
C LEU A 179 -6.68 -22.16 0.47
N LYS A 180 -7.36 -23.22 0.91
CA LYS A 180 -7.15 -24.58 0.38
C LYS A 180 -7.42 -24.64 -1.13
N CYS A 181 -8.44 -23.95 -1.61
CA CYS A 181 -8.71 -23.83 -3.04
C CYS A 181 -7.55 -23.17 -3.79
N VAL A 182 -6.93 -22.12 -3.23
CA VAL A 182 -5.76 -21.47 -3.84
C VAL A 182 -4.58 -22.43 -3.96
N VAL A 183 -4.30 -23.22 -2.91
CA VAL A 183 -3.23 -24.24 -2.97
C VAL A 183 -3.54 -25.34 -3.98
N LEU A 184 -4.79 -25.82 -4.04
CA LEU A 184 -5.21 -26.79 -5.04
C LEU A 184 -5.13 -26.23 -6.46
N ASP A 185 -5.41 -24.94 -6.66
CA ASP A 185 -5.27 -24.28 -7.96
C ASP A 185 -3.77 -24.21 -8.38
N LYS A 186 -2.86 -23.92 -7.45
CA LYS A 186 -1.40 -23.98 -7.69
C LYS A 186 -0.94 -25.40 -8.02
N GLN A 187 -1.42 -26.40 -7.28
CA GLN A 187 -1.10 -27.81 -7.54
C GLN A 187 -1.67 -28.27 -8.88
N LYS A 188 -2.88 -27.83 -9.23
CA LYS A 188 -3.46 -28.08 -10.55
C LYS A 188 -2.54 -27.56 -11.63
N ILE A 189 -2.01 -26.32 -11.51
CA ILE A 189 -1.04 -25.75 -12.46
C ILE A 189 0.21 -26.64 -12.57
N ALA A 190 0.74 -27.12 -11.44
CA ALA A 190 1.92 -27.99 -11.39
C ALA A 190 1.70 -29.35 -12.08
N CYS A 191 0.53 -29.99 -11.90
CA CYS A 191 0.21 -31.27 -12.56
C CYS A 191 0.40 -31.24 -14.09
N ASN A 192 0.40 -30.07 -14.71
CA ASN A 192 0.33 -29.92 -16.19
C ASN A 192 1.66 -29.86 -16.84
N ASN A 193 2.63 -29.48 -16.01
CA ASN A 193 4.01 -29.48 -16.38
C ASN A 193 4.58 -30.90 -16.23
N ILE A 194 3.80 -31.88 -15.73
CA ILE A 194 4.16 -33.30 -15.75
C ILE A 194 4.16 -33.75 -17.21
N MET A 195 5.29 -34.25 -17.71
CA MET A 195 5.46 -34.70 -19.09
C MET A 195 4.71 -36.02 -19.37
N ASP A 196 4.72 -36.94 -18.41
CA ASP A 196 4.02 -38.22 -18.51
C ASP A 196 2.50 -38.02 -18.50
N LEU A 197 1.82 -38.54 -19.53
CA LEU A 197 0.40 -38.30 -19.76
C LEU A 197 -0.49 -38.98 -18.72
N GLU A 198 -0.13 -40.19 -18.28
CA GLU A 198 -0.95 -40.95 -17.34
C GLU A 198 -0.80 -40.40 -15.91
N LEU A 199 0.43 -40.04 -15.51
CA LEU A 199 0.69 -39.33 -14.26
C LEU A 199 0.04 -37.95 -14.23
N ARG A 200 0.05 -37.22 -15.35
CA ARG A 200 -0.65 -35.93 -15.48
C ARG A 200 -2.15 -36.11 -15.25
N LYS A 201 -2.78 -37.08 -15.95
CA LYS A 201 -4.21 -37.36 -15.86
C LYS A 201 -4.63 -37.72 -14.43
N THR A 202 -3.93 -38.68 -13.81
CA THR A 202 -4.21 -39.11 -12.43
C THR A 202 -4.00 -37.98 -11.41
N CYS A 203 -2.96 -37.14 -11.59
CA CYS A 203 -2.73 -35.94 -10.77
C CYS A 203 -3.91 -34.97 -10.88
N LEU A 204 -4.34 -34.66 -12.10
CA LEU A 204 -5.44 -33.73 -12.35
C LEU A 204 -6.78 -34.22 -11.81
N GLU A 205 -7.11 -35.50 -11.99
CA GLU A 205 -8.32 -36.11 -11.46
C GLU A 205 -8.39 -36.02 -9.93
N ARG A 206 -7.27 -36.32 -9.26
CA ARG A 206 -7.15 -36.19 -7.80
C ARG A 206 -7.39 -34.75 -7.35
N ILE A 207 -6.71 -33.78 -7.97
CA ILE A 207 -6.84 -32.36 -7.59
C ILE A 207 -8.25 -31.83 -7.87
N ASP A 208 -8.83 -32.13 -9.04
CA ASP A 208 -10.17 -31.67 -9.39
C ASP A 208 -11.26 -32.29 -8.50
N LYS A 209 -11.08 -33.53 -8.04
CA LYS A 209 -11.98 -34.16 -7.05
C LYS A 209 -12.00 -33.36 -5.75
N GLU A 210 -10.84 -32.97 -5.23
CA GLU A 210 -10.75 -32.15 -4.01
C GLU A 210 -11.30 -30.74 -4.21
N ARG A 211 -10.99 -30.09 -5.36
CA ARG A 211 -11.54 -28.77 -5.69
C ARG A 211 -13.07 -28.77 -5.74
N LYS A 212 -13.68 -29.82 -6.31
CA LYS A 212 -15.14 -30.04 -6.33
C LYS A 212 -15.72 -30.18 -4.93
N LYS A 213 -15.11 -30.98 -4.05
CA LYS A 213 -15.54 -31.14 -2.64
C LYS A 213 -15.57 -29.80 -1.90
N LEU A 214 -14.55 -28.96 -2.12
CA LEU A 214 -14.45 -27.64 -1.49
C LEU A 214 -15.28 -26.54 -2.18
N ARG A 215 -15.91 -26.84 -3.32
CA ARG A 215 -16.66 -25.88 -4.16
C ARG A 215 -15.80 -24.67 -4.54
N CYS A 216 -14.57 -24.93 -5.00
CA CYS A 216 -13.62 -23.86 -5.31
C CYS A 216 -14.16 -22.87 -6.36
N PRO A 217 -13.98 -21.55 -6.15
CA PRO A 217 -14.49 -20.53 -7.09
C PRO A 217 -13.99 -20.71 -8.52
N SER A 218 -12.75 -21.15 -8.69
CA SER A 218 -12.07 -21.40 -9.97
C SER A 218 -12.73 -22.50 -10.81
N LEU A 219 -13.60 -23.34 -10.23
CA LEU A 219 -14.40 -24.31 -11.00
C LEU A 219 -15.38 -23.64 -11.97
N LYS A 220 -15.84 -22.42 -11.69
CA LYS A 220 -16.69 -21.66 -12.62
C LYS A 220 -15.93 -21.32 -13.89
N VAL A 221 -14.68 -20.91 -13.73
CA VAL A 221 -13.77 -20.59 -14.82
C VAL A 221 -13.52 -21.85 -15.65
N ASP A 222 -13.18 -22.99 -15.01
CA ASP A 222 -13.03 -24.27 -15.72
C ASP A 222 -14.25 -24.66 -16.57
N LYS A 223 -15.48 -24.43 -16.07
CA LYS A 223 -16.71 -24.70 -16.85
C LYS A 223 -16.86 -23.75 -18.04
N MET A 224 -16.59 -22.47 -17.84
CA MET A 224 -16.68 -21.45 -18.90
C MET A 224 -15.69 -21.77 -20.02
N ILE A 225 -14.49 -22.17 -19.64
CA ILE A 225 -13.42 -22.60 -20.53
C ILE A 225 -13.84 -23.82 -21.35
N LYS A 226 -14.34 -24.89 -20.71
CA LYS A 226 -14.82 -26.09 -21.42
C LYS A 226 -15.88 -25.74 -22.47
N LYS A 227 -16.78 -24.81 -22.15
CA LYS A 227 -17.79 -24.32 -23.09
C LYS A 227 -17.17 -23.57 -24.28
N LEU A 228 -16.17 -22.71 -24.04
CA LEU A 228 -15.46 -21.98 -25.08
C LEU A 228 -14.68 -22.91 -26.01
N VAL A 229 -14.04 -23.95 -25.48
CA VAL A 229 -13.32 -24.90 -26.35
C VAL A 229 -14.32 -25.76 -27.15
N SER A 230 -15.49 -26.08 -26.60
CA SER A 230 -16.54 -26.78 -27.35
C SER A 230 -17.19 -25.95 -28.48
N THR A 231 -17.00 -24.63 -28.48
CA THR A 231 -17.31 -23.77 -29.64
C THR A 231 -16.10 -23.77 -30.57
N ARG A 232 -16.27 -24.05 -31.87
CA ARG A 232 -15.21 -24.10 -32.89
C ARG A 232 -14.49 -22.74 -33.07
N LEU A 233 -13.75 -22.31 -32.07
CA LEU A 233 -12.88 -21.14 -32.12
C LEU A 233 -11.68 -21.43 -33.02
N PRO A 234 -11.07 -20.41 -33.65
CA PRO A 234 -9.82 -20.59 -34.38
C PRO A 234 -8.73 -21.17 -33.47
N THR A 235 -7.94 -22.12 -33.98
CA THR A 235 -6.91 -22.86 -33.22
C THR A 235 -5.91 -21.94 -32.52
N ASP A 236 -5.60 -20.79 -33.10
CA ASP A 236 -4.70 -19.79 -32.50
C ASP A 236 -5.33 -19.06 -31.32
N THR A 237 -6.63 -18.72 -31.41
CA THR A 237 -7.41 -18.17 -30.30
C THR A 237 -7.55 -19.20 -29.19
N ILE A 238 -7.76 -20.47 -29.53
CA ILE A 238 -7.79 -21.56 -28.56
C ILE A 238 -6.41 -21.71 -27.88
N ARG A 239 -5.31 -21.64 -28.64
CA ARG A 239 -3.93 -21.74 -28.11
C ARG A 239 -3.59 -20.56 -27.20
N GLU A 240 -3.98 -19.34 -27.58
CA GLU A 240 -3.83 -18.14 -26.76
C GLU A 240 -4.67 -18.22 -25.49
N ILE A 241 -5.95 -18.57 -25.60
CA ILE A 241 -6.81 -18.80 -24.44
C ILE A 241 -6.18 -19.89 -23.55
N ALA A 242 -5.69 -21.00 -24.13
CA ALA A 242 -5.02 -22.12 -23.46
C ALA A 242 -3.77 -21.73 -22.66
N THR A 243 -3.12 -20.61 -22.97
CA THR A 243 -2.07 -20.05 -22.11
C THR A 243 -2.60 -19.48 -20.80
N TYR A 244 -3.86 -19.04 -20.78
CA TYR A 244 -4.60 -18.59 -19.60
C TYR A 244 -5.45 -19.70 -18.95
N LEU A 245 -5.60 -20.85 -19.61
CA LEU A 245 -6.37 -21.98 -19.10
C LEU A 245 -5.55 -22.83 -18.14
N SER A 246 -6.27 -23.49 -17.24
CA SER A 246 -5.73 -24.73 -16.70
C SER A 246 -5.60 -25.77 -17.85
N PRO A 247 -4.58 -26.63 -17.84
CA PRO A 247 -4.31 -27.86 -18.65
C PRO A 247 -5.45 -28.60 -19.31
N PHE A 248 -6.57 -28.76 -18.62
CA PHE A 248 -7.73 -29.45 -19.15
C PHE A 248 -8.27 -28.71 -20.38
N GLY A 249 -8.05 -27.39 -20.41
CA GLY A 249 -8.25 -26.53 -21.55
C GLY A 249 -7.21 -26.67 -22.66
N ARG A 250 -6.04 -27.28 -22.42
CA ARG A 250 -4.99 -27.60 -23.41
C ARG A 250 -5.23 -28.96 -24.09
N GLU A 251 -5.66 -29.98 -23.34
CA GLU A 251 -6.01 -31.31 -23.90
C GLU A 251 -7.21 -31.25 -24.85
N LEU A 252 -8.24 -30.47 -24.52
CA LEU A 252 -9.38 -30.21 -25.41
C LEU A 252 -9.01 -29.52 -26.74
N VAL A 253 -7.82 -28.90 -26.85
CA VAL A 253 -7.31 -28.25 -28.09
C VAL A 253 -6.61 -29.25 -28.99
N HIS A 254 -6.01 -30.29 -28.42
CA HIS A 254 -5.32 -31.33 -29.18
C HIS A 254 -6.31 -32.34 -29.79
N GLU A 255 -7.56 -32.37 -29.31
CA GLU A 255 -8.64 -33.23 -29.81
C GLU A 255 -9.60 -32.53 -30.80
N LEU A 256 -9.42 -31.23 -31.08
CA LEU A 256 -10.20 -30.43 -32.06
C LEU A 256 -9.38 -30.09 -33.31
#